data_AF-A0AAU6KYP2-F1
#
_entry.id   AF-A0AAU6KYP2-F1
#
_cell.length_a   1.000
_cell.length_b   1.000
_cell.length_c   1.000
_cell.angle_alpha   90.00
_cell.angle_beta   90.00
_cell.angle_gamma   90.00
#
_symmetry.space_group_name_H-M   'P 1'
#
loop_
_entity.id
_entity.type
_entity.pdbx_description
1 polymer ?
#
loop_
_entity_poly.entity_id
_entity_poly.type
_entity_poly.pdbx_seq_one_letter_code
_entity_poly.pdbx_strand_id
1 'polypeptide(L)'
;MINLAVRGDSREIVARAEAGVEWTAAFADLDAASFPMLFALTPDGDAVFNQRQMPLLLAELDRLPAVCGGEWVAQARGLCQVVERGMHLYLWFLGD
;
A
#
# COMPACT_ATOMS: atom_id res chain seq x y z
N MET A 1 9.63 9.28 1.54
CA MET A 1 9.45 7.82 1.33
C MET A 1 8.02 7.48 1.76
N ILE A 2 7.35 6.48 1.19
CA ILE A 2 5.98 6.14 1.62
C ILE A 2 6.02 4.89 2.49
N ASN A 3 5.74 5.03 3.79
CA ASN A 3 5.78 3.91 4.74
C ASN A 3 4.47 3.13 4.75
N LEU A 4 4.48 1.84 5.12
CA LEU A 4 3.27 1.03 5.17
C LEU A 4 2.98 0.53 6.59
N ALA A 5 1.72 0.67 7.03
CA ALA A 5 1.26 0.15 8.31
C ALA A 5 -0.19 -0.31 8.25
N VAL A 6 -0.53 -1.34 9.03
CA VAL A 6 -1.92 -1.69 9.32
C VAL A 6 -2.31 -1.06 10.64
N ARG A 7 -3.42 -0.31 10.63
CA ARG A 7 -3.96 0.33 11.82
C ARG A 7 -5.41 -0.08 12.06
N GLY A 8 -5.79 -0.20 13.33
CA GLY A 8 -7.19 -0.31 13.74
C GLY A 8 -7.86 1.06 13.92
N ASP A 9 -9.13 1.05 14.34
CA ASP A 9 -9.94 2.26 14.55
C ASP A 9 -9.34 3.23 15.57
N SER A 10 -8.63 2.72 16.58
CA SER A 10 -7.92 3.57 17.56
C SER A 10 -6.55 4.07 17.08
N ARG A 11 -6.23 3.87 15.79
CA ARG A 11 -4.98 4.25 15.12
C ARG A 11 -3.73 3.55 15.66
N GLU A 12 -3.89 2.53 16.49
CA GLU A 12 -2.83 1.65 16.92
C GLU A 12 -2.23 0.91 15.72
N ILE A 13 -0.91 0.81 15.68
CA ILE A 13 -0.22 0.06 14.63
C ILE A 13 -0.26 -1.42 15.02
N VAL A 14 -0.95 -2.22 14.22
CA VAL A 14 -1.10 -3.68 14.40
C VAL A 14 0.02 -4.44 13.69
N ALA A 15 0.44 -3.93 12.53
CA ALA A 15 1.57 -4.44 11.77
C ALA A 15 2.19 -3.31 10.95
N ARG A 16 3.46 -3.43 10.58
CA ARG A 16 4.14 -2.44 9.72
C ARG A 16 5.12 -3.14 8.78
N ALA A 17 5.34 -2.53 7.63
CA ALA A 17 6.44 -2.92 6.77
C ALA A 17 7.77 -2.38 7.34
N GLU A 18 8.84 -3.12 7.13
CA GLU A 18 10.23 -2.71 7.32
C GLU A 18 10.74 -1.90 6.12
N ALA A 19 10.19 -2.15 4.93
CA ALA A 19 10.51 -1.42 3.70
C ALA A 19 9.34 -0.52 3.25
N GLY A 20 9.65 0.74 2.93
CA GLY A 20 8.72 1.69 2.32
C GLY A 20 8.73 1.65 0.80
N VAL A 21 7.75 2.30 0.18
CA VAL A 21 7.77 2.59 -1.26
C VAL A 21 8.75 3.73 -1.51
N GLU A 22 9.73 3.49 -2.37
CA GLU A 22 10.60 4.54 -2.90
C GLU A 22 9.83 5.35 -3.94
N TRP A 23 9.77 6.66 -3.74
CA TRP A 23 9.16 7.54 -4.72
C TRP A 23 10.12 7.78 -5.87
N THR A 24 9.76 7.30 -7.06
CA THR A 24 10.56 7.42 -8.28
C THR A 24 9.71 7.98 -9.41
N ALA A 25 10.36 8.49 -10.47
CA ALA A 25 9.66 8.93 -11.66
C ALA A 25 8.79 7.80 -12.26
N ALA A 26 9.28 6.57 -12.28
CA ALA A 26 8.52 5.43 -12.79
C ALA A 26 7.26 5.12 -11.96
N PHE A 27 7.30 5.38 -10.65
CA PHE A 27 6.12 5.24 -9.79
C PHE A 27 5.12 6.38 -10.02
N ALA A 28 5.63 7.62 -10.15
CA ALA A 28 4.81 8.79 -10.46
C ALA A 28 4.10 8.69 -11.82
N ASP A 29 4.72 7.99 -12.78
CA ASP A 29 4.20 7.77 -14.14
C ASP A 29 3.27 6.54 -14.26
N LEU A 30 2.86 5.91 -13.15
CA LEU A 30 1.89 4.81 -13.20
C LEU A 30 0.59 5.28 -13.89
N ASP A 31 0.05 4.45 -14.77
CA ASP A 31 -1.22 4.76 -15.42
C ASP A 31 -2.39 4.59 -14.44
N ALA A 32 -3.13 5.68 -14.19
CA ALA A 32 -4.27 5.70 -13.29
C ALA A 32 -5.40 4.74 -13.69
N ALA A 33 -5.54 4.43 -14.99
CA ALA A 33 -6.55 3.45 -15.44
C ALA A 33 -6.13 2.00 -15.12
N SER A 34 -4.84 1.71 -15.14
CA SER A 34 -4.28 0.38 -14.88
C SER A 34 -3.98 0.12 -13.41
N PHE A 35 -3.70 1.19 -12.64
CA PHE A 35 -3.30 1.17 -11.23
C PHE A 35 -4.08 2.22 -10.39
N PRO A 36 -5.42 2.18 -10.36
CA PRO A 36 -6.22 3.19 -9.66
C PRO A 36 -5.92 3.34 -8.16
N MET A 37 -5.38 2.30 -7.51
CA MET A 37 -5.03 2.34 -6.09
C MET A 37 -3.62 2.88 -5.88
N LEU A 38 -2.63 2.32 -6.58
CA LEU A 38 -1.23 2.70 -6.40
C LEU A 38 -0.92 4.08 -7.01
N PHE A 39 -1.63 4.50 -8.05
CA PHE A 39 -1.50 5.86 -8.61
C PHE A 39 -1.90 6.96 -7.62
N ALA A 40 -2.80 6.66 -6.67
CA ALA A 40 -3.25 7.62 -5.67
C ALA A 40 -2.21 7.88 -4.56
N LEU A 41 -1.12 7.11 -4.52
CA LEU A 41 -0.07 7.29 -3.54
C LEU A 41 0.76 8.53 -3.86
N THR A 42 1.07 9.32 -2.84
CA THR A 42 1.95 10.48 -2.96
C THR A 42 2.90 10.56 -1.76
N PRO A 43 4.12 11.10 -1.91
CA PRO A 43 5.02 11.29 -0.77
C PRO A 43 4.47 12.23 0.30
N ASP A 44 3.65 13.20 -0.08
CA ASP A 44 3.19 14.28 0.82
C ASP A 44 1.81 14.02 1.44
N GLY A 45 1.29 12.78 1.32
CA GLY A 45 -0.08 12.47 1.70
C GLY A 45 -0.29 11.01 2.08
N ASP A 46 -1.16 10.81 3.08
CA ASP A 46 -1.58 9.48 3.49
C ASP A 46 -2.65 8.92 2.55
N ALA A 47 -2.52 7.65 2.20
CA ALA A 47 -3.58 6.88 1.55
C ALA A 47 -4.01 5.72 2.45
N VAL A 48 -5.33 5.50 2.52
CA VAL A 48 -5.93 4.50 3.40
C VAL A 48 -6.82 3.56 2.59
N PHE A 49 -6.58 2.26 2.74
CA PHE A 49 -7.34 1.22 2.08
C PHE A 49 -7.95 0.27 3.10
N ASN A 50 -9.24 -0.03 2.91
CA ASN A 50 -9.97 -0.94 3.77
C ASN A 50 -10.01 -2.36 3.19
N GLN A 51 -10.61 -3.28 3.94
CA GLN A 51 -10.76 -4.68 3.55
C GLN A 51 -11.38 -4.90 2.16
N ARG A 52 -12.34 -4.06 1.73
CA ARG A 52 -12.99 -4.20 0.42
C ARG A 52 -12.06 -3.88 -0.75
N GLN A 53 -11.01 -3.12 -0.49
CA GLN A 53 -10.02 -2.68 -1.47
C GLN A 53 -8.82 -3.63 -1.59
N MET A 54 -8.62 -4.54 -0.63
CA MET A 54 -7.47 -5.46 -0.62
C MET A 54 -7.37 -6.33 -1.89
N PRO A 55 -8.47 -6.91 -2.44
CA PRO A 55 -8.36 -7.72 -3.65
C PRO A 55 -7.89 -6.92 -4.86
N LEU A 56 -8.34 -5.66 -5.01
CA LEU A 56 -7.92 -4.79 -6.10
C LEU A 56 -6.44 -4.38 -5.94
N LEU A 57 -6.04 -4.00 -4.73
CA LEU A 57 -4.66 -3.64 -4.44
C LEU A 57 -3.71 -4.82 -4.67
N LEU A 58 -4.06 -6.03 -4.24
CA LEU A 58 -3.29 -7.24 -4.51
C LEU A 58 -3.12 -7.49 -6.03
N ALA A 59 -4.19 -7.32 -6.81
CA ALA A 59 -4.15 -7.47 -8.26
C ALA A 59 -3.31 -6.39 -8.98
N GLU A 60 -3.19 -5.20 -8.40
CA GLU A 60 -2.25 -4.17 -8.86
C GLU A 60 -0.81 -4.54 -8.52
N LEU A 61 -0.54 -5.00 -7.30
CA LEU A 61 0.78 -5.48 -6.88
C LEU A 61 1.28 -6.67 -7.71
N ASP A 62 0.38 -7.50 -8.26
CA ASP A 62 0.71 -8.60 -9.18
C ASP A 62 1.21 -8.13 -10.54
N ARG A 63 0.73 -6.97 -11.00
CA ARG A 63 1.03 -6.42 -12.33
C ARG A 63 2.01 -5.25 -12.28
N LEU A 64 2.45 -4.88 -11.08
CA LEU A 64 3.32 -3.73 -10.87
C LEU A 64 4.63 -3.92 -11.64
N PRO A 65 5.09 -2.92 -12.42
CA PRO A 65 6.37 -3.00 -13.09
C PRO A 65 7.50 -3.24 -12.08
N ALA A 66 8.44 -4.13 -12.41
CA ALA A 66 9.53 -4.50 -11.51
C ALA A 66 10.35 -3.29 -11.02
N VAL A 67 10.44 -2.23 -11.84
CA VAL A 67 11.14 -0.97 -11.51
C VAL A 67 10.45 -0.18 -10.38
N CYS A 68 9.15 -0.38 -10.19
CA CYS A 68 8.34 0.25 -9.14
C CYS A 68 8.18 -0.67 -7.91
N GLY A 69 8.55 -1.94 -8.05
CA GLY A 69 8.45 -2.95 -7.01
C GLY A 69 9.62 -2.91 -6.02
N GLY A 70 9.95 -4.08 -5.50
CA GLY A 70 11.01 -4.26 -4.51
C GLY A 70 10.51 -5.02 -3.30
N GLU A 71 11.27 -4.96 -2.21
CA GLU A 71 10.99 -5.70 -0.98
C GLU A 71 9.63 -5.33 -0.36
N TRP A 72 9.25 -4.06 -0.47
CA TRP A 72 7.98 -3.55 0.06
C TRP A 72 6.75 -4.26 -0.53
N VAL A 73 6.81 -4.78 -1.77
CA VAL A 73 5.67 -5.44 -2.43
C VAL A 73 5.29 -6.73 -1.70
N ALA A 74 6.28 -7.53 -1.30
CA ALA A 74 6.04 -8.76 -0.55
C ALA A 74 5.46 -8.45 0.84
N GLN A 75 5.95 -7.39 1.48
CA GLN A 75 5.47 -6.95 2.78
C GLN A 75 4.05 -6.35 2.70
N ALA A 76 3.75 -5.56 1.68
CA ALA A 76 2.42 -5.04 1.40
C ALA A 76 1.39 -6.17 1.24
N ARG A 77 1.74 -7.27 0.56
CA ARG A 77 0.88 -8.47 0.48
C ARG A 77 0.63 -9.09 1.85
N GLY A 78 1.66 -9.20 2.68
CA GLY A 78 1.52 -9.67 4.06
C GLY A 78 0.57 -8.78 4.86
N LEU A 79 0.71 -7.46 4.75
CA LEU A 79 -0.17 -6.50 5.40
C LEU A 79 -1.61 -6.56 4.87
N CYS A 80 -1.83 -6.78 3.57
CA CYS A 80 -3.16 -6.99 3.01
C CYS A 80 -3.85 -8.21 3.67
N GLN A 81 -3.13 -9.31 3.85
CA GLN A 81 -3.67 -10.49 4.53
C GLN A 81 -4.02 -10.23 6.00
N VAL A 82 -3.27 -9.36 6.69
CA VAL A 82 -3.61 -8.93 8.06
C VAL A 82 -4.94 -8.18 8.04
N VAL A 83 -5.11 -7.23 7.11
CA VAL A 83 -6.37 -6.48 6.96
C VAL A 83 -7.54 -7.40 6.62
N GLU A 84 -7.35 -8.38 5.72
CA GLU A 84 -8.41 -9.31 5.33
C GLU A 84 -8.90 -10.21 6.47
N ARG A 85 -8.04 -10.54 7.43
CA ARG A 85 -8.35 -11.43 8.56
C ARG A 85 -8.86 -10.69 9.79
N GLY A 86 -8.56 -9.40 9.90
CA GLY A 86 -8.99 -8.57 11.02
C GLY A 86 -10.32 -7.87 10.79
N MET A 87 -10.92 -7.38 11.86
CA MET A 87 -12.06 -6.46 11.82
C MET A 87 -11.56 -5.03 11.99
N HIS A 88 -12.16 -4.08 11.25
CA HIS A 88 -11.84 -2.66 11.38
C HIS A 88 -10.35 -2.34 11.22
N LEU A 89 -9.66 -3.10 10.37
CA LEU A 89 -8.28 -2.86 10.01
C LEU A 89 -8.19 -2.16 8.67
N TYR A 90 -7.20 -1.27 8.55
CA TYR A 90 -6.94 -0.49 7.36
C TYR A 90 -5.45 -0.54 7.06
N LEU A 91 -5.11 -0.67 5.77
CA LEU A 91 -3.75 -0.50 5.29
C LEU A 91 -3.53 0.99 5.01
N TRP A 92 -2.50 1.54 5.64
CA TRP A 92 -2.07 2.91 5.47
C TRP A 92 -0.76 2.93 4.69
N PHE A 93 -0.74 3.74 3.64
CA PHE A 93 0.46 4.26 3.02
C PHE A 93 0.66 5.66 3.57
N LEU A 94 1.77 5.88 4.27
CA LEU A 94 2.05 7.07 5.04
C LEU A 94 3.11 7.89 4.33
N GLY A 95 2.72 9.08 3.88
CA GLY A 95 3.65 10.07 3.38
C GLY A 95 4.53 10.66 4.49
N ASP A 96 5.56 11.40 4.10
CA ASP A 96 6.37 12.24 5.01
C ASP A 96 5.79 13.65 5.15
#